data_AF-A0A1G9Z1W5-F1
#
_entry.id   AF-A0A1G9Z1W5-F1
#
_cell.length_a   1.000
_cell.length_b   1.000
_cell.length_c   1.000
_cell.angle_alpha   90.00
_cell.angle_beta   90.00
_cell.angle_gamma   90.00
#
_symmetry.space_group_name_H-M   'P 1'
#
loop_
_entity.id
_entity.type
_entity.pdbx_description
1 polymer ?
#
loop_
_entity_poly.entity_id
_entity_poly.type
_entity_poly.pdbx_seq_one_letter_code
_entity_poly.pdbx_strand_id
1 'polypeptide(L)'
;MTKFRETAAPLICAVLCLCTTVAQAGPCSQDIAQFEAAIRQSAGNPNAGLTAPQSVGAQLDRQPTPESLKRAQKRLQEKFSATMARAKRLDAKGDRSGCSSALSVAKRMYIL
;
A
#
# COMPACT_ATOMS: atom_id res chain seq x y z
N MET A 1 -9.56 54.73 50.77
CA MET A 1 -8.46 54.64 49.77
C MET A 1 -8.43 53.22 49.24
N THR A 2 -8.67 53.11 47.93
CA THR A 2 -8.48 51.99 46.98
C THR A 2 -8.88 50.56 47.38
N LYS A 3 -9.94 50.10 46.71
CA LYS A 3 -10.56 48.77 46.75
C LYS A 3 -9.73 47.74 45.96
N PHE A 4 -9.74 46.49 46.43
CA PHE A 4 -9.21 45.32 45.72
C PHE A 4 -9.94 45.14 44.37
N ARG A 5 -9.20 45.32 43.27
CA ARG A 5 -9.67 45.09 41.90
C ARG A 5 -9.27 43.68 41.44
N GLU A 6 -10.29 42.86 41.30
CA GLU A 6 -10.57 41.98 40.15
C GLU A 6 -9.51 40.93 39.76
N THR A 7 -9.76 39.73 40.27
CA THR A 7 -9.40 38.45 39.67
C THR A 7 -10.03 38.30 38.28
N ALA A 8 -9.21 38.23 37.24
CA ALA A 8 -9.59 37.64 35.95
C ALA A 8 -8.32 37.34 35.13
N ALA A 9 -7.68 36.20 35.41
CA ALA A 9 -6.75 35.62 34.46
C ALA A 9 -7.58 34.82 33.44
N PRO A 10 -7.62 35.19 32.14
CA PRO A 10 -8.27 34.33 31.16
C PRO A 10 -7.38 33.11 30.94
N LEU A 11 -7.80 31.98 31.51
CA LEU A 11 -7.34 30.65 31.15
C LEU A 11 -7.54 30.46 29.65
N ILE A 12 -6.42 30.39 28.92
CA ILE A 12 -6.36 29.97 27.52
C ILE A 12 -6.72 28.48 27.49
N CYS A 13 -8.01 28.16 27.49
CA CYS A 13 -8.49 26.82 27.16
C CYS A 13 -8.53 26.68 25.63
N ALA A 14 -7.37 26.36 25.06
CA ALA A 14 -7.28 25.90 23.68
C ALA A 14 -7.96 24.52 23.57
N VAL A 15 -9.29 24.49 23.44
CA VAL A 15 -10.03 23.31 23.02
C VAL A 15 -9.89 23.18 21.51
N LEU A 16 -8.67 22.86 21.07
CA LEU A 16 -8.45 22.18 19.81
C LEU A 16 -8.86 20.73 20.05
N CYS A 17 -10.16 20.49 20.10
CA CYS A 17 -10.71 19.14 20.01
C CYS A 17 -10.39 18.66 18.60
N LEU A 18 -9.20 18.10 18.43
CA LEU A 18 -8.81 17.42 17.21
C LEU A 18 -9.88 16.36 16.97
N CYS A 19 -10.71 16.57 15.95
CA CYS A 19 -11.40 15.51 15.24
C CYS A 19 -10.32 14.58 14.65
N THR A 20 -9.66 13.81 15.52
CA THR A 20 -8.89 12.64 15.13
C THR A 20 -9.94 11.68 14.60
N THR A 21 -10.18 11.77 13.29
CA THR A 21 -10.77 10.65 12.58
C THR A 21 -9.84 9.49 12.90
N VAL A 22 -10.29 8.62 13.79
CA VAL A 22 -9.59 7.36 14.07
C VAL A 22 -9.59 6.69 12.72
N ALA A 23 -8.45 6.74 12.02
CA ALA A 23 -8.25 6.00 10.79
C ALA A 23 -8.29 4.54 11.21
N GLN A 24 -9.49 3.99 11.29
CA GLN A 24 -9.71 2.58 11.55
C GLN A 24 -9.04 1.87 10.40
N ALA A 25 -7.87 1.31 10.69
CA ALA A 25 -7.16 0.44 9.78
C ALA A 25 -8.16 -0.63 9.34
N GLY A 26 -8.31 -0.82 8.03
CA GLY A 26 -9.21 -1.83 7.52
C GLY A 26 -8.77 -3.22 7.98
N PRO A 27 -9.63 -4.24 7.79
CA PRO A 27 -9.43 -5.59 8.32
C PRO A 27 -8.16 -6.32 7.80
N CYS A 28 -7.46 -5.75 6.84
CA CYS A 28 -6.32 -6.29 6.10
C CYS A 28 -5.17 -5.28 5.98
N SER A 29 -5.30 -4.08 6.56
CA SER A 29 -4.30 -2.99 6.56
C SER A 29 -2.91 -3.45 7.05
N GLN A 30 -2.86 -4.24 8.13
CA GLN A 30 -1.60 -4.72 8.69
C GLN A 30 -0.86 -5.65 7.70
N ASP A 31 -1.59 -6.52 7.00
CA ASP A 31 -1.00 -7.45 6.03
C ASP A 31 -0.50 -6.72 4.78
N ILE A 32 -1.22 -5.68 4.33
CA ILE A 32 -0.78 -4.80 3.25
C ILE A 32 0.52 -4.10 3.66
N ALA A 33 0.56 -3.49 4.85
CA ALA A 33 1.72 -2.76 5.34
C ALA A 33 2.95 -3.66 5.48
N GLN A 34 2.78 -4.88 6.02
CA GLN A 34 3.84 -5.87 6.12
C GLN A 34 4.38 -6.27 4.74
N PHE A 35 3.50 -6.52 3.76
CA PHE A 35 3.94 -6.89 2.42
C PHE A 35 4.67 -5.74 1.71
N GLU A 36 4.17 -4.50 1.82
CA GLU A 36 4.85 -3.32 1.27
C GLU A 36 6.19 -3.03 1.97
N ALA A 37 6.30 -3.32 3.27
CA ALA A 37 7.57 -3.26 3.98
C ALA A 37 8.54 -4.31 3.48
N ALA A 38 8.10 -5.56 3.28
CA ALA A 38 8.93 -6.63 2.75
C ALA A 38 9.49 -6.30 1.35
N ILE A 39 8.65 -5.76 0.45
CA ILE A 39 9.08 -5.30 -0.89
C ILE A 39 10.14 -4.18 -0.78
N ARG A 40 9.98 -3.25 0.16
CA ARG A 40 10.96 -2.17 0.37
C ARG A 40 12.27 -2.72 0.92
N GLN A 41 12.20 -3.68 1.82
CA GLN A 41 13.38 -4.34 2.42
C GLN A 41 14.11 -5.23 1.41
N SER A 42 13.41 -5.78 0.43
CA SER A 42 14.02 -6.55 -0.66
C SER A 42 14.72 -5.68 -1.71
N ALA A 43 14.70 -4.35 -1.56
CA ALA A 43 15.43 -3.44 -2.44
C ALA A 43 16.93 -3.77 -2.41
N GLY A 44 17.48 -4.13 -3.57
CA GLY A 44 18.88 -4.54 -3.70
C GLY A 44 19.12 -6.05 -3.65
N ASN A 45 18.12 -6.88 -3.30
CA ASN A 45 18.21 -8.32 -3.50
C ASN A 45 18.06 -8.62 -5.01
N PRO A 46 19.08 -9.17 -5.71
CA PRO A 46 19.01 -9.45 -7.14
C PRO A 46 17.98 -10.54 -7.49
N ASN A 47 17.56 -11.34 -6.51
CA ASN A 47 16.58 -12.41 -6.69
C ASN A 47 15.15 -11.97 -6.35
N ALA A 48 14.98 -10.76 -5.80
CA ALA A 48 13.67 -10.22 -5.47
C ALA A 48 13.11 -9.40 -6.62
N GLY A 49 11.81 -9.53 -6.89
CA GLY A 49 11.17 -8.75 -7.92
C GLY A 49 9.83 -9.28 -8.39
N LEU A 50 9.25 -8.56 -9.34
CA LEU A 50 8.02 -8.95 -9.98
C LEU A 50 8.23 -10.16 -10.89
N THR A 51 7.31 -11.11 -10.76
CA THR A 51 7.27 -12.31 -11.58
C THR A 51 5.93 -12.47 -12.27
N ALA A 52 5.96 -13.16 -13.40
CA ALA A 52 4.79 -13.43 -14.20
C ALA A 52 4.83 -14.88 -14.71
N PRO A 53 3.67 -15.50 -14.96
CA PRO A 53 3.61 -16.74 -15.70
C PRO A 53 4.30 -16.62 -17.05
N GLN A 54 4.84 -17.75 -17.53
CA GLN A 54 5.43 -17.84 -18.85
C GLN A 54 4.42 -17.41 -19.92
N SER A 55 4.81 -16.45 -20.75
CA SER A 55 3.98 -15.99 -21.87
C SER A 55 4.09 -16.96 -23.05
N VAL A 56 3.08 -16.99 -23.93
CA VAL A 56 3.17 -17.77 -25.18
C VAL A 56 4.38 -17.33 -26.01
N GLY A 57 4.67 -16.03 -26.08
CA GLY A 57 5.83 -15.53 -26.81
C GLY A 57 7.18 -16.05 -26.29
N ALA A 58 7.27 -16.37 -25.00
CA ALA A 58 8.47 -16.97 -24.40
C ALA A 58 8.64 -18.46 -24.76
N GLN A 59 7.59 -19.10 -25.30
CA GLN A 59 7.60 -20.52 -25.70
C GLN A 59 7.90 -20.72 -27.19
N LEU A 60 8.05 -19.63 -27.97
CA LEU A 60 8.20 -19.69 -29.43
C LEU A 60 9.66 -19.82 -29.90
N ASP A 61 10.59 -20.19 -29.02
CA ASP A 61 12.04 -20.31 -29.28
C ASP A 61 12.67 -19.08 -29.97
N ARG A 62 12.03 -17.92 -29.87
CA ARG A 62 12.51 -16.64 -30.40
C ARG A 62 13.06 -15.80 -29.26
N GLN A 63 14.24 -15.23 -29.49
CA GLN A 63 14.84 -14.32 -28.53
C GLN A 63 13.97 -13.07 -28.31
N PRO A 64 13.70 -12.68 -27.05
CA PRO A 64 13.04 -11.43 -26.74
C PRO A 64 13.82 -10.24 -27.28
N THR A 65 13.14 -9.26 -27.86
CA THR A 65 13.76 -7.98 -28.18
C THR A 65 13.76 -7.06 -26.94
N PRO A 66 14.70 -6.11 -26.82
CA PRO A 66 14.72 -5.16 -25.71
C PRO A 66 13.39 -4.42 -25.52
N GLU A 67 12.73 -4.03 -26.62
CA GLU A 67 11.42 -3.40 -26.55
C GLU A 67 10.32 -4.32 -26.03
N SER A 68 10.33 -5.59 -26.44
CA SER A 68 9.35 -6.58 -25.97
C SER A 68 9.47 -6.81 -24.46
N LEU A 69 10.71 -6.86 -23.95
CA LEU A 69 10.98 -6.96 -22.53
C LEU A 69 10.49 -5.72 -21.78
N LYS A 70 10.79 -4.51 -22.28
CA LYS A 70 10.33 -3.25 -21.67
C LYS A 70 8.81 -3.18 -21.61
N ARG A 71 8.11 -3.58 -22.68
CA ARG A 71 6.65 -3.64 -22.71
C ARG A 71 6.10 -4.67 -21.72
N ALA A 72 6.69 -5.85 -21.62
CA ALA A 72 6.29 -6.89 -20.68
C ALA A 72 6.46 -6.42 -19.22
N GLN A 73 7.61 -5.82 -18.90
CA GLN A 73 7.90 -5.28 -17.58
C GLN A 73 6.92 -4.16 -17.18
N LYS A 74 6.64 -3.22 -18.09
CA LYS A 74 5.65 -2.15 -17.84
C LYS A 74 4.27 -2.72 -17.54
N ARG A 75 3.78 -3.66 -18.36
CA ARG A 75 2.49 -4.32 -18.15
C ARG A 75 2.43 -5.06 -16.81
N LEU A 76 3.53 -5.72 -16.42
CA LEU A 76 3.62 -6.42 -15.16
C LEU A 76 3.54 -5.46 -13.97
N GLN A 77 4.25 -4.32 -14.05
CA GLN A 77 4.20 -3.28 -13.02
C GLN A 77 2.80 -2.65 -12.89
N GLU A 78 2.14 -2.36 -14.01
CA GLU A 78 0.77 -1.85 -14.04
C GLU A 78 -0.23 -2.85 -13.44
N LYS A 79 -0.08 -4.15 -13.75
CA LYS A 79 -0.93 -5.20 -13.19
C LYS A 79 -0.72 -5.33 -11.69
N PHE A 80 0.53 -5.27 -11.23
CA PHE A 80 0.84 -5.33 -9.80
C PHE A 80 0.26 -4.15 -9.05
N SER A 81 0.46 -2.92 -9.55
CA SER A 81 -0.07 -1.71 -8.93
C SER A 81 -1.60 -1.72 -8.88
N ALA A 82 -2.27 -2.16 -9.94
CA ALA A 82 -3.72 -2.33 -9.96
C ALA A 82 -4.21 -3.37 -8.95
N THR A 83 -3.47 -4.47 -8.78
CA THR A 83 -3.81 -5.54 -7.81
C THR A 83 -3.67 -5.04 -6.37
N MET A 84 -2.58 -4.33 -6.06
CA MET A 84 -2.38 -3.70 -4.75
C MET A 84 -3.44 -2.62 -4.47
N ALA A 85 -3.76 -1.78 -5.46
CA ALA A 85 -4.82 -0.79 -5.34
C ALA A 85 -6.20 -1.43 -5.09
N ARG A 86 -6.47 -2.59 -5.71
CA ARG A 86 -7.70 -3.36 -5.43
C ARG A 86 -7.73 -3.85 -3.98
N ALA A 87 -6.62 -4.40 -3.47
CA ALA A 87 -6.53 -4.83 -2.07
C ALA A 87 -6.80 -3.66 -1.10
N LYS A 88 -6.13 -2.53 -1.29
CA LYS A 88 -6.33 -1.31 -0.48
C LYS A 88 -7.77 -0.79 -0.53
N ARG A 89 -8.42 -0.85 -1.70
CA ARG A 89 -9.84 -0.43 -1.84
C ARG A 89 -10.80 -1.36 -1.10
N LEU A 90 -10.55 -2.66 -1.12
CA LEU A 90 -11.38 -3.64 -0.41
C LEU A 90 -11.17 -3.54 1.10
N ASP A 91 -9.94 -3.30 1.53
CA ASP A 91 -9.60 -2.96 2.91
C ASP A 91 -10.37 -1.73 3.41
N ALA A 92 -10.34 -0.63 2.65
CA ALA A 92 -11.07 0.60 2.98
C ALA A 92 -12.60 0.43 3.01
N LYS A 93 -13.13 -0.62 2.37
CA LYS A 93 -14.57 -0.97 2.39
C LYS A 93 -14.94 -1.93 3.53
N GLY A 94 -13.97 -2.41 4.31
CA GLY A 94 -14.20 -3.44 5.33
C GLY A 94 -14.38 -4.86 4.77
N ASP A 95 -14.12 -5.07 3.47
CA ASP A 95 -14.22 -6.39 2.84
C ASP A 95 -12.95 -7.21 3.12
N ARG A 96 -12.99 -7.95 4.23
CA ARG A 96 -11.85 -8.78 4.68
C ARG A 96 -11.50 -9.87 3.67
N SER A 97 -12.47 -10.67 3.22
CA SER A 97 -12.20 -11.81 2.33
C SER A 97 -11.74 -11.35 0.95
N GLY A 98 -12.36 -10.29 0.42
CA GLY A 98 -11.95 -9.64 -0.81
C GLY A 98 -10.54 -9.06 -0.74
N CYS A 99 -10.19 -8.37 0.35
CA CYS A 99 -8.84 -7.85 0.55
C CYS A 99 -7.81 -8.96 0.63
N SER A 100 -8.01 -9.96 1.49
CA SER A 100 -7.07 -11.06 1.66
C SER A 100 -6.84 -11.80 0.34
N SER A 101 -7.90 -12.06 -0.43
CA SER A 101 -7.78 -12.67 -1.76
C SER A 101 -6.97 -11.81 -2.74
N ALA A 102 -7.25 -10.50 -2.81
CA ALA A 102 -6.51 -9.57 -3.66
C ALA A 102 -5.03 -9.48 -3.25
N LEU A 103 -4.74 -9.44 -1.95
CA LEU A 103 -3.39 -9.39 -1.42
C LEU A 103 -2.65 -10.71 -1.70
N SER A 104 -3.30 -11.87 -1.58
CA SER A 104 -2.71 -13.15 -1.97
C SER A 104 -2.35 -13.20 -3.47
N VAL A 105 -3.16 -12.58 -4.34
CA VAL A 105 -2.80 -12.44 -5.76
C VAL A 105 -1.54 -11.59 -5.90
N ALA A 106 -1.46 -10.44 -5.22
CA ALA A 106 -0.28 -9.58 -5.27
C ALA A 106 0.99 -10.27 -4.75
N LYS A 107 0.88 -11.03 -3.65
CA LYS A 107 1.98 -11.82 -3.07
C LYS A 107 2.53 -12.86 -4.06
N ARG A 108 1.68 -13.50 -4.87
CA ARG A 108 2.13 -14.45 -5.91
C ARG A 108 2.83 -13.81 -7.10
N MET A 109 2.69 -12.49 -7.27
CA MET A 109 3.35 -11.75 -8.35
C MET A 109 4.73 -11.23 -7.96
N TYR A 110 5.18 -11.46 -6.72
CA TYR A 110 6.44 -10.92 -6.21
C TYR A 110 7.22 -12.02 -5.50
N ILE A 111 8.50 -12.17 -5.85
CA ILE A 111 9.44 -13.01 -5.10
C ILE A 111 10.24 -12.08 -4.18
N LEU A 112 10.31 -12.44 -2.89
CA LEU A 112 11.04 -11.69 -1.86
C LEU A 112 12.44 -12.27 -1.64
#